data_AF-X1U325-F1
#
_entry.id   AF-X1U325-F1
#
_cell.length_a   1.000
_cell.length_b   1.000
_cell.length_c   1.000
_cell.angle_alpha   90.00
_cell.angle_beta   90.00
_cell.angle_gamma   90.00
#
_symmetry.space_group_name_H-M   'P 1'
#
loop_
_entity.id
_entity.type
_entity.pdbx_description
1 polymer ?
#
loop_
_entity_poly.entity_id
_entity_poly.type
_entity_poly.pdbx_seq_one_letter_code
_entity_poly.pdbx_strand_id
1 'polypeptide(L)'
;MIYTVRQQELQEDYDYTSRLVEGNFDLVILDEAHFLKNPKSIRGKLMADICVRLDIERVWLLTGTPIANRPMDYFNLLHIIKAPIADNWQFFAKRYCDGKKFFKVLTELLFVQ
;
A
#
# COMPACT_ATOMS: atom_id res chain seq x y z
N MET A 1 1.27 10.61 20.61
CA MET A 1 0.91 9.28 21.20
C MET A 1 1.45 8.17 20.29
N ILE A 2 2.23 7.22 20.80
CA ILE A 2 2.85 6.14 20.00
C ILE A 2 1.92 4.93 20.03
N TYR A 3 1.50 4.43 18.87
CA TYR A 3 0.68 3.22 18.78
C TYR A 3 1.39 2.13 17.99
N THR A 4 1.45 0.93 18.58
CA THR A 4 1.95 -0.28 17.93
C THR A 4 0.75 -1.13 17.53
N VAL A 5 0.48 -1.22 16.22
CA VAL A 5 -0.57 -2.10 15.72
C VAL A 5 0.02 -3.51 15.58
N ARG A 6 -0.33 -4.43 16.47
CA ARG A 6 -0.04 -5.85 16.24
C ARG A 6 -1.03 -6.40 15.21
N GLN A 7 -0.51 -6.70 14.03
CA GLN A 7 -1.25 -7.12 12.83
C GLN A 7 -2.16 -8.35 13.02
N GLN A 8 -1.99 -9.12 14.10
CA GLN A 8 -2.73 -10.36 14.38
C GLN A 8 -4.17 -10.13 14.92
N GLU A 9 -4.51 -8.94 15.42
CA GLU A 9 -5.83 -8.64 16.00
C GLU A 9 -6.79 -7.89 15.06
N LEU A 10 -6.35 -7.57 13.84
CA LEU A 10 -7.20 -6.92 12.84
C LEU A 10 -8.09 -7.95 12.13
N GLN A 11 -9.03 -8.52 12.89
CA GLN A 11 -10.29 -9.01 12.33
C GLN A 11 -11.18 -7.80 12.00
N GLU A 12 -12.15 -7.98 11.10
CA GLU A 12 -13.08 -6.95 10.56
C GLU A 12 -14.00 -6.30 11.62
N ASP A 13 -13.53 -6.04 12.83
CA ASP A 13 -14.29 -5.27 13.80
C ASP A 13 -14.20 -3.78 13.44
N TYR A 14 -15.30 -3.29 12.89
CA TYR A 14 -15.55 -1.89 12.55
C TYR A 14 -15.26 -0.95 13.75
N ASP A 15 -15.45 -1.45 14.97
CA ASP A 15 -15.25 -0.74 16.24
C ASP A 15 -13.78 -0.45 16.58
N TYR A 16 -12.83 -1.31 16.18
CA TYR A 16 -11.41 -1.00 16.38
C TYR A 16 -10.94 0.07 15.39
N THR A 17 -11.47 0.04 14.17
CA THR A 17 -11.11 1.01 13.13
C THR A 17 -11.58 2.41 13.49
N SER A 18 -12.80 2.57 14.02
CA SER A 18 -13.31 3.87 14.50
C SER A 18 -12.44 4.45 15.61
N ARG A 19 -12.04 3.64 16.59
CA ARG A 19 -11.15 4.08 17.68
C ARG A 19 -9.75 4.49 17.21
N LEU A 20 -9.24 3.83 16.17
CA LEU A 20 -7.98 4.23 15.54
C LEU A 20 -8.13 5.53 14.73
N VAL A 21 -9.28 5.77 14.13
CA VAL A 21 -9.56 7.01 13.38
C VAL A 21 -9.72 8.22 14.30
N GLU A 22 -10.31 8.03 15.48
CA GLU A 22 -10.48 9.09 16.49
C GLU A 22 -9.16 9.42 17.22
N GLY A 23 -8.18 8.51 17.17
CA GLY A 23 -6.86 8.73 17.72
C GLY A 23 -6.06 9.69 16.84
N ASN A 24 -5.91 10.95 17.27
CA ASN A 24 -4.99 11.89 16.65
C ASN A 24 -3.53 11.45 16.88
N PHE A 25 -3.01 10.56 16.03
CA PHE A 25 -1.66 9.99 16.16
C PHE A 25 -0.62 10.83 15.41
N ASP A 26 0.48 11.16 16.09
CA ASP A 26 1.65 11.82 15.49
C ASP A 26 2.62 10.83 14.82
N LEU A 27 2.60 9.56 15.26
CA LEU A 27 3.48 8.49 14.82
C LEU A 27 2.77 7.12 14.87
N VAL A 28 2.85 6.38 13.77
CA VAL A 28 2.42 4.98 13.68
C VAL A 28 3.62 4.09 13.36
N ILE A 29 3.73 2.98 14.10
CA ILE A 29 4.74 1.95 13.85
C ILE A 29 4.02 0.65 13.47
N LEU A 30 4.26 0.18 12.24
CA LEU A 30 3.70 -1.07 11.72
C LEU A 30 4.78 -2.14 11.74
N ASP A 31 4.61 -3.11 12.64
CA ASP A 31 5.47 -4.28 12.72
C ASP A 31 5.08 -5.34 11.66
N GLU A 32 6.05 -6.17 11.28
CA GLU A 32 5.96 -7.15 10.20
C GLU A 32 5.37 -6.59 8.89
N ALA A 33 5.85 -5.41 8.48
CA ALA A 33 5.35 -4.66 7.34
C ALA A 33 5.36 -5.44 6.01
N HIS A 34 6.12 -6.54 5.90
CA HIS A 34 6.10 -7.42 4.74
C HIS A 34 4.70 -8.00 4.42
N PHE A 35 3.78 -8.06 5.40
CA PHE A 35 2.37 -8.42 5.16
C PHE A 35 1.59 -7.38 4.36
N LEU A 36 2.05 -6.13 4.34
CA LEU A 36 1.39 -5.00 3.67
C LEU A 36 1.79 -4.85 2.21
N LYS A 37 2.65 -5.70 1.66
CA LYS A 37 3.11 -5.60 0.27
C LYS A 37 1.97 -5.68 -0.76
N ASN A 38 0.88 -6.39 -0.44
CA ASN A 38 -0.24 -6.58 -1.36
C ASN A 38 -1.32 -5.50 -1.14
N PRO A 39 -1.48 -4.53 -2.07
CA PRO A 39 -2.49 -3.47 -1.95
C PRO A 39 -3.92 -4.00 -2.01
N LYS A 40 -4.14 -5.19 -2.55
CA LYS A 40 -5.48 -5.81 -2.62
C LYS A 40 -5.89 -6.52 -1.33
N SER A 41 -4.94 -6.76 -0.43
CA SER A 41 -5.25 -7.38 0.86
C SER A 41 -6.09 -6.44 1.73
N ILE A 42 -6.99 -6.99 2.54
CA ILE A 42 -7.82 -6.23 3.48
C ILE A 42 -6.91 -5.37 4.39
N ARG A 43 -5.82 -5.96 4.88
CA ARG A 43 -4.81 -5.30 5.73
C ARG A 43 -4.14 -4.12 5.03
N GLY A 44 -3.67 -4.33 3.79
CA GLY A 44 -3.02 -3.28 3.01
C GLY A 44 -3.94 -2.09 2.75
N LYS A 45 -5.21 -2.34 2.44
CA LYS A 45 -6.23 -1.29 2.26
C LYS A 45 -6.50 -0.53 3.55
N LEU A 46 -6.72 -1.25 4.65
CA LEU A 46 -7.01 -0.64 5.95
C LEU A 46 -5.86 0.25 6.43
N MET A 47 -4.62 -0.24 6.34
CA MET A 47 -3.45 0.54 6.76
C MET A 47 -3.18 1.74 5.86
N ALA A 48 -3.37 1.60 4.55
CA ALA A 48 -3.30 2.74 3.64
C ALA A 48 -4.38 3.76 3.98
N ASP A 49 -5.62 3.33 4.25
CA ASP A 49 -6.70 4.23 4.63
C ASP A 49 -6.38 4.97 5.94
N ILE A 50 -5.91 4.28 6.98
CA ILE A 50 -5.55 4.90 8.27
C ILE A 50 -4.35 5.85 8.12
N CYS A 51 -3.25 5.39 7.52
CA CYS A 51 -2.01 6.16 7.49
C CYS A 51 -2.06 7.33 6.50
N VAL A 52 -2.73 7.13 5.36
CA VAL A 52 -2.78 8.13 4.28
C VAL A 52 -4.00 9.04 4.43
N ARG A 53 -5.21 8.52 4.70
CA ARG A 53 -6.41 9.37 4.77
C ARG A 53 -6.50 10.19 6.05
N LEU A 54 -5.97 9.69 7.17
CA LEU A 54 -5.88 10.46 8.42
C LEU A 54 -4.64 11.37 8.46
N ASP A 55 -3.88 11.40 7.38
CA ASP A 55 -2.68 12.22 7.20
C ASP A 55 -1.68 12.16 8.38
N ILE A 56 -1.40 10.96 8.86
CA ILE A 56 -0.49 10.75 9.99
C ILE A 56 0.91 11.23 9.63
N GLU A 57 1.48 12.16 10.41
CA GLU A 57 2.72 12.85 10.07
C GLU A 57 3.89 11.87 9.84
N ARG A 58 4.03 10.86 10.72
CA ARG A 58 5.15 9.91 10.69
C ARG A 58 4.63 8.47 10.68
N VAL A 59 5.10 7.67 9.73
CA VAL A 59 4.77 6.24 9.62
C VAL A 59 6.06 5.45 9.44
N TRP A 60 6.33 4.53 10.37
CA TRP A 60 7.51 3.67 10.35
C TRP A 60 7.08 2.22 10.11
N LEU A 61 7.73 1.60 9.13
CA LEU A 61 7.55 0.20 8.80
C LEU A 61 8.72 -0.60 9.36
N LEU A 62 8.42 -1.59 10.20
CA LEU A 62 9.41 -2.50 10.75
C LEU A 62 9.16 -3.90 10.17
N THR A 63 10.22 -4.59 9.79
CA THR A 63 10.16 -5.99 9.36
C THR A 63 11.50 -6.65 9.58
N GLY A 64 11.51 -7.83 10.21
CA GLY A 64 12.70 -8.68 10.28
C GLY A 64 12.92 -9.52 9.02
N THR A 65 11.89 -9.63 8.19
CA THR A 65 11.89 -10.44 6.96
C THR A 65 12.20 -9.56 5.74
N PRO A 66 13.10 -9.98 4.83
CA PRO A 66 13.34 -9.24 3.59
C PRO A 66 12.06 -9.19 2.74
N ILE A 67 11.65 -7.98 2.38
CA ILE A 67 10.55 -7.74 1.43
C ILE A 67 11.04 -8.24 0.06
N ALA A 68 10.33 -9.22 -0.50
CA ALA A 68 10.78 -10.09 -1.60
C ALA A 68 11.35 -9.39 -2.86
N ASN A 69 11.98 -10.19 -3.73
CA ASN A 69 12.89 -9.84 -4.83
C ASN A 69 12.39 -8.87 -5.94
N ARG A 70 11.14 -8.37 -5.91
CA ARG A 70 10.58 -7.57 -7.01
C ARG A 70 10.27 -6.13 -6.56
N PRO A 71 10.67 -5.10 -7.32
CA PRO A 71 10.39 -3.70 -6.97
C PRO A 71 8.90 -3.39 -6.76
N MET A 72 8.02 -4.14 -7.42
CA MET A 72 6.56 -4.05 -7.28
C MET A 72 6.07 -4.29 -5.85
N ASP A 73 6.73 -5.16 -5.09
CA ASP A 73 6.34 -5.50 -3.71
C ASP A 73 6.55 -4.32 -2.73
N TYR A 74 7.40 -3.36 -3.10
CA TYR A 74 7.68 -2.17 -2.31
C TYR A 74 6.65 -1.06 -2.51
N PHE A 75 5.92 -1.05 -3.63
CA PHE A 75 5.08 0.09 -3.99
C PHE A 75 4.05 0.42 -2.91
N ASN A 76 3.32 -0.58 -2.41
CA ASN A 76 2.31 -0.33 -1.40
C ASN A 76 2.91 0.13 -0.07
N LEU A 77 4.10 -0.37 0.28
CA LEU A 77 4.82 0.03 1.49
C LEU A 77 5.27 1.49 1.40
N LEU A 78 5.85 1.87 0.26
CA LEU A 78 6.27 3.23 -0.04
C LEU A 78 5.07 4.20 -0.06
N HIS A 79 3.92 3.74 -0.55
CA HIS A 79 2.68 4.50 -0.54
C HIS A 79 2.18 4.77 0.89
N ILE A 80 2.20 3.75 1.77
CA ILE A 80 1.78 3.88 3.17
C ILE A 80 2.64 4.89 3.94
N ILE A 81 3.96 4.96 3.67
CA ILE A 81 4.85 5.95 4.29
C ILE A 81 4.85 7.31 3.57
N LYS A 82 3.94 7.52 2.62
CA LYS A 82 3.80 8.76 1.84
C LYS A 82 5.09 9.16 1.10
N ALA A 83 5.83 8.18 0.57
CA ALA A 83 7.02 8.45 -0.22
C ALA A 83 6.62 9.02 -1.60
N PRO A 84 7.18 10.17 -2.04
CA PRO A 84 6.77 10.83 -3.30
C PRO A 84 6.89 9.95 -4.54
N ILE A 85 7.77 8.95 -4.50
CA ILE A 85 7.99 8.01 -5.59
C ILE A 85 6.80 7.06 -5.83
N ALA A 86 5.94 6.90 -4.83
CA ALA A 86 4.79 6.02 -4.84
C ALA A 86 3.46 6.73 -5.14
N ASP A 87 3.50 8.04 -5.44
CA ASP A 87 2.30 8.81 -5.80
C ASP A 87 1.73 8.39 -7.16
N ASN A 88 2.60 7.91 -8.06
CA ASN A 88 2.22 7.51 -9.41
C ASN A 88 2.70 6.08 -9.70
N TRP A 89 1.75 5.15 -9.69
CA TRP A 89 1.98 3.75 -10.02
C TRP A 89 2.61 3.57 -11.40
N GLN A 90 2.11 4.26 -12.43
CA GLN A 90 2.59 4.12 -13.80
C GLN A 90 4.05 4.57 -13.93
N PHE A 91 4.42 5.67 -13.27
CA PHE A 91 5.79 6.15 -13.20
C PHE A 91 6.69 5.12 -12.49
N PHE A 92 6.29 4.66 -11.31
CA PHE A 92 7.04 3.68 -10.54
C PHE A 92 7.23 2.37 -11.31
N ALA A 93 6.15 1.83 -11.88
CA ALA A 93 6.17 0.58 -12.63
C ALA A 93 7.05 0.67 -13.88
N LYS A 94 7.01 1.78 -14.61
CA LYS A 94 7.89 2.00 -15.76
C LYS A 94 9.36 2.10 -15.34
N ARG A 95 9.64 2.81 -14.24
CA ARG A 95 11.00 3.12 -13.81
C ARG A 95 11.71 1.97 -13.08
N TYR A 96 10.96 1.15 -12.35
CA TYR A 96 11.50 0.13 -11.45
C TYR A 96 11.00 -1.29 -11.73
N CYS A 97 9.82 -1.48 -12.33
CA CYS A 97 9.23 -2.81 -12.53
C CYS A 97 9.37 -3.33 -13.97
N ASP A 98 10.22 -2.71 -14.81
CA ASP A 98 10.33 -2.99 -16.26
C ASP A 98 8.96 -2.96 -16.98
N GLY A 99 8.10 -2.02 -16.58
CA GLY A 99 6.75 -1.87 -17.12
C GLY A 99 6.74 -1.51 -18.61
N LYS A 100 6.54 -2.51 -19.47
CA LYS A 100 6.40 -2.33 -20.93
C LYS A 100 4.94 -2.04 -21.30
N LYS A 101 4.71 -1.00 -22.09
CA LYS A 101 3.39 -0.71 -22.68
C LYS A 101 3.15 -1.70 -23.83
N PHE A 102 2.30 -2.70 -23.63
CA PHE A 102 1.77 -3.49 -24.74
C PHE A 102 0.62 -2.73 -25.39
N PHE A 103 0.81 -2.25 -26.62
CA PHE A 103 -0.31 -1.82 -27.44
C PHE A 103 -1.07 -3.08 -27.87
N LYS A 104 -2.30 -3.27 -27.37
CA LYS A 104 -3.25 -4.16 -28.03
C LYS A 104 -3.61 -3.48 -29.35
N VAL A 105 -3.10 -3.97 -30.46
CA VAL A 105 -3.71 -3.71 -31.77
C VAL A 105 -5.09 -4.35 -31.68
N LEU A 106 -6.13 -3.53 -31.58
CA LEU A 106 -7.49 -3.98 -31.82
C LEU A 106 -7.53 -4.36 -33.30
N THR A 107 -7.43 -5.65 -33.60
CA THR A 107 -7.85 -6.15 -34.91
C THR A 107 -9.35 -5.91 -34.95
N GLU A 108 -9.76 -4.77 -35.52
CA GLU A 108 -11.12 -4.55 -36.00
C GLU A 108 -11.38 -5.59 -37.11
N LEU A 109 -11.75 -6.79 -36.69
CA LEU A 109 -12.52 -7.69 -37.52
C LEU A 109 -13.97 -7.23 -37.40
N LEU A 110 -14.40 -6.31 -38.26
CA LEU A 110 -15.79 -6.20 -38.72
C LEU A 110 -15.89 -5.17 -39.88
N PHE A 111 -16.48 -5.62 -40.99
CA PHE A 111 -16.96 -4.89 -42.18
C PHE A 111 -15.95 -4.34 -43.20
N VAL A 112 -15.51 -5.19 -44.15
CA VAL A 112 -15.75 -5.03 -45.60
C VAL A 112 -15.46 -6.38 -46.27
N GLN A 113 -16.50 -7.14 -46.60
CA GLN A 113 -16.70 -7.86 -47.86
C GLN A 113 -18.08 -8.50 -47.86
#